data_AF-A0A3B3YHX4-F1
#
_entry.id   AF-A0A3B3YHX4-F1
#
_cell.length_a   1.000
_cell.length_b   1.000
_cell.length_c   1.000
_cell.angle_alpha   90.00
_cell.angle_beta   90.00
_cell.angle_gamma   90.00
#
_symmetry.space_group_name_H-M   'P 1'
#
loop_
_entity.id
_entity.type
_entity.pdbx_description
1 polymer ?
#
loop_
_entity_poly.entity_id
_entity_poly.type
_entity_poly.pdbx_seq_one_letter_code
_entity_poly.pdbx_strand_id
1 'polypeptide(L)'
;MLLTVYCQPPVNRQEEEEEEEEEEEDDDLSPYIPCEDKMAAYVLNISRIFSRELISASFQFHRYRSCLQRLPAVKPNPLSALLTQQFGSSAPCWQEVEVHAAQTADRYKQTPWVYLDSEEYVERYGSSAVWAGYRRNHKGGIPPQKTRKTCIRGDKICGNPCPICRDPNIIINHQNVKLLQQFISPHSGMVYDPTLTGVCMKQQKKLNEAIDKARDDGLLPFQIPHVDFSGEDYSNTHDAVGLTSPPPFLGPSEPWYKWYGEITPDDKKVGQVKKIYKAYLKH
;
A
#
# COMPACT_ATOMS: atom_id res chain seq x y z
N MET A 1 -50.17 -33.38 -0.47
CA MET A 1 -49.71 -32.02 -0.83
C MET A 1 -48.77 -31.56 0.27
N LEU A 2 -47.46 -31.72 0.06
CA LEU A 2 -46.43 -31.25 0.99
C LEU A 2 -45.94 -29.90 0.46
N LEU A 3 -46.21 -28.83 1.20
CA LEU A 3 -45.72 -27.48 0.91
C LEU A 3 -44.34 -27.33 1.53
N THR A 4 -43.30 -27.40 0.70
CA THR A 4 -41.93 -27.02 1.03
C THR A 4 -41.82 -25.49 1.02
N VAL A 5 -41.59 -24.88 2.18
CA VAL A 5 -41.24 -23.46 2.30
C VAL A 5 -39.73 -23.34 2.12
N TYR A 6 -39.30 -22.80 0.98
CA TYR A 6 -37.91 -22.40 0.75
C TYR A 6 -37.64 -21.09 1.49
N CYS A 7 -36.68 -21.10 2.41
CA CYS A 7 -36.12 -19.91 3.03
C CYS A 7 -34.88 -19.50 2.21
N GLN A 8 -34.94 -18.36 1.53
CA GLN A 8 -33.77 -17.78 0.86
C GLN A 8 -32.88 -17.09 1.90
N PRO A 9 -31.54 -17.26 1.85
CA PRO A 9 -30.63 -16.54 2.71
C PRO A 9 -30.48 -15.07 2.29
N PRO A 10 -30.20 -14.15 3.23
CA PRO A 10 -30.05 -12.73 2.94
C PRO A 10 -28.74 -12.43 2.19
N VAL A 11 -28.82 -11.45 1.29
CA VAL A 11 -27.70 -10.89 0.50
C VAL A 11 -26.83 -10.04 1.43
N ASN A 12 -25.54 -10.35 1.52
CA ASN A 12 -24.53 -9.60 2.28
C ASN A 12 -24.41 -8.17 1.75
N ARG A 13 -24.86 -7.21 2.56
CA ARG A 13 -24.62 -5.76 2.45
C ARG A 13 -23.62 -5.38 3.55
N GLN A 14 -22.42 -5.96 3.50
CA GLN A 14 -21.36 -5.72 4.48
C GLN A 14 -20.01 -5.35 3.85
N GLU A 15 -19.87 -5.33 2.53
CA GLU A 15 -18.60 -5.01 1.86
C GLU A 15 -18.43 -3.51 1.50
N GLU A 16 -19.42 -2.65 1.80
CA GLU A 16 -19.33 -1.20 1.50
C GLU A 16 -19.09 -0.33 2.75
N GLU A 17 -19.13 -0.88 3.96
CA GLU A 17 -18.88 -0.12 5.21
C GLU A 17 -17.46 -0.31 5.77
N GLU A 18 -16.65 -1.24 5.23
CA GLU A 18 -15.25 -1.45 5.67
C GLU A 18 -14.22 -0.53 5.00
N GLU A 19 -14.59 0.29 4.00
CA GLU A 19 -13.64 1.23 3.35
C GLU A 19 -13.58 2.64 3.99
N GLU A 20 -14.46 2.97 4.95
CA GLU A 20 -14.50 4.31 5.58
C GLU A 20 -13.88 4.41 6.99
N GLU A 21 -13.46 3.30 7.63
CA GLU A 21 -12.86 3.33 8.98
C GLU A 21 -11.30 3.29 9.01
N GLU A 22 -10.60 3.23 7.88
CA GLU A 22 -9.12 3.23 7.83
C GLU A 22 -8.46 4.63 7.80
N GLU A 23 -9.19 5.74 7.93
CA GLU A 23 -8.61 7.10 7.85
C GLU A 23 -8.27 7.79 9.19
N GLU A 24 -8.30 7.09 10.33
CA GLU A 24 -8.02 7.73 11.63
C GLU A 24 -7.16 6.90 12.60
N GLU A 25 -5.98 6.43 12.17
CA GLU A 25 -4.90 6.04 13.09
C GLU A 25 -3.55 6.58 12.57
N ASP A 26 -3.31 7.88 12.79
CA ASP A 26 -1.98 8.48 12.77
C ASP A 26 -1.49 8.62 14.23
N ASP A 27 -0.27 8.13 14.47
CA ASP A 27 0.72 8.61 15.44
C ASP A 27 0.35 8.59 16.94
N ASP A 28 0.58 7.46 17.65
CA ASP A 28 1.12 7.56 19.03
C ASP A 28 1.75 6.26 19.61
N LEU A 29 2.93 6.45 20.21
CA LEU A 29 3.73 5.57 21.09
C LEU A 29 4.45 4.32 20.53
N SER A 30 5.73 4.52 20.17
CA SER A 30 6.79 3.55 20.48
C SER A 30 7.65 4.10 21.65
N PRO A 31 7.93 3.32 22.71
CA PRO A 31 8.71 3.82 23.84
C PRO A 31 10.20 3.95 23.47
N TYR A 32 10.70 5.18 23.46
CA TYR A 32 12.12 5.48 23.37
C TYR A 32 12.82 4.99 24.64
N ILE A 33 13.81 4.10 24.48
CA ILE A 33 14.70 3.63 25.55
C ILE A 33 15.71 4.77 25.84
N PRO A 34 15.80 5.30 27.08
CA PRO A 34 16.79 6.32 27.39
C PRO A 34 18.20 5.73 27.42
N CYS A 35 19.08 6.17 26.50
CA CYS A 35 20.51 5.98 26.65
C CYS A 35 21.07 7.11 27.50
N GLU A 36 21.74 6.75 28.59
CA GLU A 36 22.32 7.68 29.57
C GLU A 36 23.38 8.60 28.95
N ASP A 37 23.21 9.90 29.17
CA ASP A 37 24.14 10.96 28.80
C ASP A 37 25.46 10.86 29.60
N LYS A 38 26.52 10.43 28.92
CA LYS A 38 27.89 10.85 29.22
C LYS A 38 28.34 11.73 28.07
N MET A 39 28.47 13.03 28.31
CA MET A 39 29.70 13.83 28.13
C MET A 39 29.35 15.32 28.10
N ALA A 40 29.71 15.98 29.19
CA ALA A 40 29.79 17.42 29.27
C ALA A 40 30.93 17.96 28.39
N ALA A 41 30.73 19.22 27.98
CA ALA A 41 31.75 20.20 27.61
C ALA A 41 32.51 20.01 26.28
N TYR A 42 32.10 20.79 25.27
CA TYR A 42 33.07 21.67 24.58
C TYR A 42 32.41 22.90 23.96
N VAL A 43 32.54 24.00 24.69
CA VAL A 43 32.93 25.36 24.26
C VAL A 43 32.20 26.08 23.12
N LEU A 44 31.77 27.28 23.51
CA LEU A 44 31.17 28.42 22.83
C LEU A 44 31.95 28.98 21.62
N ASN A 45 31.20 29.77 20.85
CA ASN A 45 31.61 30.93 20.05
C ASN A 45 32.39 30.66 18.75
N ILE A 46 31.81 31.11 17.63
CA ILE A 46 32.20 32.37 16.98
C ILE A 46 30.98 32.88 16.21
N SER A 47 30.49 34.05 16.61
CA SER A 47 29.64 34.89 15.77
C SER A 47 30.43 36.14 15.38
N ARG A 48 30.23 36.57 14.13
CA ARG A 48 30.62 37.85 13.52
C ARG A 48 32.12 38.10 13.34
N ILE A 49 32.52 38.26 12.07
CA ILE A 49 33.17 39.48 11.59
C ILE A 49 32.86 39.66 10.10
N PHE A 50 32.51 40.91 9.79
CA PHE A 50 32.27 41.54 8.50
C PHE A 50 33.37 41.22 7.47
N SER A 51 33.03 41.15 6.19
CA SER A 51 33.31 42.25 5.25
C SER A 51 32.91 41.92 3.81
N ARG A 52 32.25 42.91 3.25
CA ARG A 52 31.89 43.19 1.88
C ARG A 52 33.16 43.34 1.04
N GLU A 53 33.34 42.54 0.00
CA GLU A 53 34.14 42.91 -1.17
C GLU A 53 33.48 42.36 -2.43
N LEU A 54 33.32 43.27 -3.38
CA LEU A 54 32.69 43.08 -4.67
C LEU A 54 33.76 42.62 -5.64
N ILE A 55 33.58 41.46 -6.26
CA ILE A 55 34.36 41.09 -7.45
C ILE A 55 33.40 40.95 -8.63
N SER A 56 33.44 42.00 -9.46
CA SER A 56 32.90 42.04 -10.80
C SER A 56 33.57 40.97 -11.67
N ALA A 57 32.82 39.94 -12.05
CA ALA A 57 33.20 39.04 -13.13
C ALA A 57 32.13 39.12 -14.23
N SER A 58 32.44 39.92 -15.25
CA SER A 58 31.73 40.01 -16.51
C SER A 58 31.85 38.68 -17.27
N PHE A 59 30.85 37.82 -17.14
CA PHE A 59 30.67 36.68 -18.03
C PHE A 59 29.70 37.04 -19.16
N GLN A 60 30.28 37.25 -20.34
CA GLN A 60 29.56 37.34 -21.60
C GLN A 60 28.93 35.97 -21.91
N PHE A 61 27.61 35.88 -21.87
CA PHE A 61 26.89 34.80 -22.55
C PHE A 61 26.11 35.37 -23.73
N HIS A 62 26.52 34.87 -24.90
CA HIS A 62 25.92 35.05 -26.20
C HIS A 62 24.39 35.05 -26.15
N ARG A 63 23.79 36.18 -26.51
CA ARG A 63 22.39 36.23 -26.97
C ARG A 63 22.30 35.45 -28.28
N TYR A 64 21.77 34.23 -28.24
CA TYR A 64 21.24 33.58 -29.43
C TYR A 64 20.03 34.39 -29.93
N ARG A 65 20.22 35.02 -31.08
CA ARG A 65 19.23 35.82 -31.79
C ARG A 65 18.33 34.86 -32.57
N SER A 66 17.19 34.46 -32.01
CA SER A 66 16.19 33.68 -32.75
C SER A 66 15.55 34.56 -33.82
N CYS A 67 15.97 34.37 -35.07
CA CYS A 67 15.36 34.97 -36.25
C CYS A 67 14.11 34.15 -36.62
N LEU A 68 12.94 34.51 -36.07
CA LEU A 68 11.66 34.01 -36.56
C LEU A 68 11.33 34.76 -37.85
N GLN A 69 11.71 34.18 -38.99
CA GLN A 69 11.17 34.59 -40.29
C GLN A 69 9.76 34.01 -40.42
N ARG A 70 8.78 34.90 -40.59
CA ARG A 70 7.38 34.57 -40.88
C ARG A 70 7.31 33.96 -42.29
N LEU A 71 6.82 32.73 -42.40
CA LEU A 71 6.36 32.18 -43.66
C LEU A 71 4.99 32.78 -44.03
N PRO A 72 4.74 33.14 -45.30
CA PRO A 72 3.45 33.68 -45.71
C PRO A 72 2.37 32.60 -45.76
N ALA A 73 1.21 32.95 -45.22
CA ALA A 73 -0.01 32.15 -45.25
C ALA A 73 -0.56 32.04 -46.67
N VAL A 74 -0.57 30.83 -47.23
CA VAL A 74 -1.28 30.51 -48.47
C VAL A 74 -2.71 30.13 -48.12
N LYS A 75 -3.68 30.92 -48.60
CA LYS A 75 -5.11 30.60 -48.52
C LYS A 75 -5.46 29.59 -49.62
N PRO A 76 -6.21 28.51 -49.34
CA PRO A 76 -6.81 27.72 -50.40
C PRO A 76 -8.10 28.41 -50.90
N ASN A 77 -8.26 28.46 -52.22
CA ASN A 77 -9.50 28.88 -52.88
C ASN A 77 -10.52 27.73 -52.89
N PRO A 78 -11.83 28.02 -52.87
CA PRO A 78 -12.89 27.01 -52.84
C PRO A 78 -13.27 26.60 -54.26
N LEU A 79 -13.30 25.30 -54.56
CA LEU A 79 -13.98 24.79 -55.75
C LEU A 79 -14.85 23.60 -55.40
N SER A 80 -16.15 23.86 -55.54
CA SER A 80 -17.17 23.06 -56.22
C SER A 80 -17.35 21.60 -55.83
N ALA A 81 -18.48 21.36 -55.17
CA ALA A 81 -19.15 20.09 -55.05
C ALA A 81 -19.37 19.40 -56.41
N LEU A 82 -19.03 18.12 -56.48
CA LEU A 82 -19.75 17.17 -57.31
C LEU A 82 -20.11 15.95 -56.47
N LEU A 83 -21.42 15.80 -56.32
CA LEU A 83 -22.15 14.72 -55.71
C LEU A 83 -22.00 13.47 -56.59
N THR A 84 -21.59 12.35 -56.01
CA THR A 84 -21.82 11.02 -56.61
C THR A 84 -22.40 10.12 -55.53
N GLN A 85 -23.62 9.67 -55.77
CA GLN A 85 -24.39 8.81 -54.88
C GLN A 85 -23.97 7.35 -55.05
N GLN A 86 -23.74 6.68 -53.90
CA GLN A 86 -24.11 5.30 -53.52
C GLN A 86 -23.51 4.16 -54.37
N PHE A 87 -23.02 3.03 -53.84
CA PHE A 87 -23.53 2.15 -52.78
C PHE A 87 -22.39 1.29 -52.22
N GLY A 88 -22.50 0.87 -50.96
CA GLY A 88 -21.64 -0.15 -50.38
C GLY A 88 -21.80 -0.25 -48.87
N SER A 89 -22.85 -0.94 -48.42
CA SER A 89 -23.05 -1.30 -47.01
C SER A 89 -21.94 -2.22 -46.49
N SER A 90 -21.22 -1.77 -45.46
CA SER A 90 -20.80 -2.58 -44.29
C SER A 90 -20.31 -1.64 -43.19
N ALA A 91 -21.24 -1.23 -42.33
CA ALA A 91 -20.91 -0.68 -41.02
C ALA A 91 -21.18 -1.79 -39.99
N PRO A 92 -20.12 -2.30 -39.35
CA PRO A 92 -20.02 -2.12 -37.91
C PRO A 92 -18.59 -1.71 -37.46
N CYS A 93 -17.94 -0.80 -38.19
CA CYS A 93 -16.53 -0.46 -37.89
C CYS A 93 -16.33 0.28 -36.55
N TRP A 94 -17.34 0.98 -36.04
CA TRP A 94 -17.19 1.72 -34.77
C TRP A 94 -17.36 0.83 -33.53
N GLN A 95 -18.28 -0.13 -33.56
CA GLN A 95 -18.42 -1.07 -32.45
C GLN A 95 -17.21 -2.01 -32.36
N GLU A 96 -16.70 -2.54 -33.47
CA GLU A 96 -15.56 -3.47 -33.44
C GLU A 96 -14.28 -2.81 -32.87
N VAL A 97 -14.03 -1.53 -33.14
CA VAL A 97 -12.85 -0.82 -32.61
C VAL A 97 -12.95 -0.57 -31.10
N GLU A 98 -14.13 -0.24 -30.57
CA GLU A 98 -14.33 -0.08 -29.13
C GLU A 98 -14.24 -1.42 -28.39
N VAL A 99 -14.82 -2.50 -28.94
CA VAL A 99 -14.71 -3.83 -28.31
C VAL A 99 -13.27 -4.32 -28.34
N HIS A 100 -12.53 -4.08 -29.44
CA HIS A 100 -11.12 -4.46 -29.55
C HIS A 100 -10.22 -3.61 -28.62
N ALA A 101 -10.52 -2.33 -28.43
CA ALA A 101 -9.81 -1.47 -27.48
C ALA A 101 -10.06 -1.86 -26.02
N ALA A 102 -11.31 -2.20 -25.66
CA ALA A 102 -11.65 -2.70 -24.33
C ALA A 102 -11.00 -4.07 -24.05
N GLN A 103 -11.04 -4.99 -25.03
CA GLN A 103 -10.33 -6.28 -24.94
C GLN A 103 -8.82 -6.12 -24.82
N THR A 104 -8.25 -5.05 -25.41
CA THR A 104 -6.81 -4.76 -25.31
C THR A 104 -6.42 -4.26 -23.91
N ALA A 105 -7.25 -3.44 -23.27
CA ALA A 105 -7.01 -2.96 -21.90
C ALA A 105 -7.14 -4.06 -20.82
N ASP A 106 -7.88 -5.12 -21.12
CA ASP A 106 -8.06 -6.27 -20.21
C ASP A 106 -7.02 -7.39 -20.40
N ARG A 107 -6.25 -7.37 -21.50
CA ARG A 107 -5.38 -8.50 -21.89
C ARG A 107 -4.44 -8.96 -20.78
N TYR A 108 -3.87 -8.03 -20.01
CA TYR A 108 -2.85 -8.32 -18.99
C TYR A 108 -3.36 -8.22 -17.55
N LYS A 109 -4.66 -7.98 -17.31
CA LYS A 109 -5.17 -7.82 -15.93
C LYS A 109 -5.02 -9.08 -15.08
N GLN A 110 -5.28 -10.23 -15.67
CA GLN A 110 -5.22 -11.52 -14.97
C GLN A 110 -3.82 -12.12 -14.92
N THR A 111 -2.99 -11.83 -15.93
CA THR A 111 -1.62 -12.38 -16.06
C THR A 111 -0.61 -11.27 -16.36
N PRO A 112 -0.39 -10.36 -15.41
CA PRO A 112 0.39 -9.15 -15.65
C PRO A 112 1.89 -9.41 -15.87
N TRP A 113 2.43 -10.57 -15.45
CA TRP A 113 3.81 -10.97 -15.74
C TRP A 113 4.04 -11.20 -17.23
N VAL A 114 3.01 -11.54 -18.01
CA VAL A 114 3.12 -11.79 -19.46
C VAL A 114 3.49 -10.51 -20.21
N TYR A 115 3.05 -9.34 -19.72
CA TYR A 115 3.37 -8.07 -20.36
C TYR A 115 4.87 -7.76 -20.37
N LEU A 116 5.59 -8.11 -19.30
CA LEU A 116 7.04 -7.86 -19.21
C LEU A 116 7.85 -8.70 -20.21
N ASP A 117 7.31 -9.83 -20.64
CA ASP A 117 7.90 -10.72 -21.63
C ASP A 117 7.45 -10.43 -23.06
N SER A 118 6.51 -9.49 -23.22
CA SER A 118 6.01 -9.07 -24.53
C SER A 118 7.01 -8.20 -25.28
N GLU A 119 6.98 -8.28 -26.61
CA GLU A 119 7.76 -7.40 -27.50
C GLU A 119 7.42 -5.91 -27.30
N GLU A 120 6.16 -5.59 -26.98
CA GLU A 120 5.70 -4.23 -26.70
C GLU A 120 6.48 -3.58 -25.54
N TYR A 121 6.77 -4.34 -24.50
CA TYR A 121 7.54 -3.86 -23.34
C TYR A 121 9.01 -3.63 -23.73
N VAL A 122 9.60 -4.56 -24.47
CA VAL A 122 11.00 -4.49 -24.90
C VAL A 122 11.23 -3.32 -25.85
N GLU A 123 10.31 -3.04 -26.78
CA GLU A 123 10.42 -1.88 -27.67
C GLU A 123 10.35 -0.54 -26.92
N ARG A 124 9.51 -0.47 -25.87
CA ARG A 124 9.27 0.77 -25.12
C ARG A 124 10.33 1.08 -24.08
N TYR A 125 10.76 0.07 -23.33
CA TYR A 125 11.67 0.22 -22.19
C TYR A 125 13.07 -0.37 -22.44
N GLY A 126 13.17 -1.34 -23.35
CA GLY A 126 14.39 -2.09 -23.60
C GLY A 126 14.87 -2.82 -22.36
N SER A 127 16.18 -2.73 -22.10
CA SER A 127 16.82 -3.32 -20.91
C SER A 127 16.84 -2.39 -19.69
N SER A 128 16.29 -1.17 -19.81
CA SER A 128 16.30 -0.20 -18.72
C SER A 128 15.13 -0.44 -17.77
N ALA A 129 15.30 -0.04 -16.50
CA ALA A 129 14.20 -0.07 -15.53
C ALA A 129 13.06 0.88 -15.97
N VAL A 130 11.82 0.54 -15.62
CA VAL A 130 10.61 1.31 -16.00
C VAL A 130 10.70 2.79 -15.62
N TRP A 131 11.35 3.09 -14.50
CA TRP A 131 11.48 4.45 -13.96
C TRP A 131 12.71 5.23 -14.46
N ALA A 132 13.63 4.62 -15.21
CA ALA A 132 14.89 5.25 -15.62
C ALA A 132 14.70 6.48 -16.53
N GLY A 133 13.69 6.47 -17.40
CA GLY A 133 13.37 7.57 -18.30
C GLY A 133 12.49 8.67 -17.67
N TYR A 134 12.15 8.55 -16.38
CA TYR A 134 11.20 9.44 -15.73
C TYR A 134 11.89 10.61 -15.02
N ARG A 135 11.38 11.83 -15.26
CA ARG A 135 11.82 13.03 -14.55
C ARG A 135 10.63 13.83 -14.04
N ARG A 136 10.67 14.17 -12.75
CA ARG A 136 9.60 14.91 -12.09
C ARG A 136 9.83 16.42 -12.15
N ASN A 137 8.78 17.14 -12.53
CA ASN A 137 8.75 18.60 -12.51
C ASN A 137 8.53 19.08 -11.07
N HIS A 138 9.47 19.83 -10.52
CA HIS A 138 9.40 20.48 -9.22
C HIS A 138 10.13 21.83 -9.26
N LYS A 139 9.86 22.69 -8.28
CA LYS A 139 10.48 24.02 -8.20
C LYS A 139 11.83 23.92 -7.50
N GLY A 140 12.85 24.56 -8.08
CA GLY A 140 14.20 24.60 -7.51
C GLY A 140 15.04 23.36 -7.87
N GLY A 141 16.25 23.27 -7.29
CA GLY A 141 17.16 22.15 -7.53
C GLY A 141 16.93 20.94 -6.62
N ILE A 142 16.27 21.13 -5.47
CA ILE A 142 16.02 20.07 -4.49
C ILE A 142 14.55 19.64 -4.61
N PRO A 143 14.25 18.36 -4.88
CA PRO A 143 12.89 17.88 -4.93
C PRO A 143 12.23 17.86 -3.54
N PRO A 144 10.89 17.94 -3.46
CA PRO A 144 10.19 17.69 -2.21
C PRO A 144 10.43 16.24 -1.74
N GLN A 145 10.63 16.06 -0.44
CA GLN A 145 10.94 14.75 0.17
C GLN A 145 9.82 13.72 0.02
N LYS A 146 8.57 14.18 -0.10
CA LYS A 146 7.42 13.31 -0.38
C LYS A 146 6.94 13.50 -1.81
N THR A 147 6.54 12.41 -2.45
CA THR A 147 5.87 12.48 -3.75
C THR A 147 4.39 12.81 -3.61
N ARG A 148 3.73 13.10 -4.74
CA ARG A 148 2.29 13.35 -4.74
C ARG A 148 1.54 12.11 -4.25
N LYS A 149 0.40 12.31 -3.57
CA LYS A 149 -0.45 11.21 -3.08
C LYS A 149 -0.86 10.25 -4.21
N THR A 150 -1.51 10.77 -5.25
CA THR A 150 -2.00 9.98 -6.40
C THR A 150 -1.75 10.70 -7.74
N CYS A 151 -1.58 9.92 -8.82
CA CYS A 151 -1.50 10.43 -10.19
C CYS A 151 -2.86 10.46 -10.90
N ILE A 152 -3.72 9.52 -10.54
CA ILE A 152 -5.04 9.30 -11.12
C ILE A 152 -6.06 9.78 -10.08
N ARG A 153 -6.97 10.66 -10.49
CA ARG A 153 -8.07 11.18 -9.66
C ARG A 153 -9.38 10.99 -10.41
N GLY A 154 -10.15 9.97 -10.05
CA GLY A 154 -11.25 9.47 -10.87
C GLY A 154 -10.73 9.10 -12.27
N ASP A 155 -11.40 9.59 -13.32
CA ASP A 155 -11.01 9.32 -14.71
C ASP A 155 -9.87 10.21 -15.23
N LYS A 156 -9.40 11.18 -14.44
CA LYS A 156 -8.41 12.16 -14.88
C LYS A 156 -7.00 11.77 -14.46
N ILE A 157 -6.13 11.57 -15.45
CA ILE A 157 -4.69 11.37 -15.27
C ILE A 157 -4.00 12.74 -15.25
N CYS A 158 -3.11 12.96 -14.29
CA CYS A 158 -2.27 14.15 -14.25
C CYS A 158 -1.32 14.24 -15.46
N GLY A 159 -0.95 15.45 -15.89
CA GLY A 159 -0.21 15.65 -17.16
C GLY A 159 1.16 14.97 -17.24
N ASN A 160 1.90 14.86 -16.13
CA ASN A 160 3.14 14.08 -16.05
C ASN A 160 2.95 12.94 -15.02
N PRO A 161 2.33 11.79 -15.38
CA PRO A 161 2.02 10.69 -14.47
C PRO A 161 3.26 9.93 -14.03
N CYS A 162 3.15 9.08 -13.01
CA CYS A 162 4.27 8.26 -12.53
C CYS A 162 4.64 7.17 -13.56
N PRO A 163 5.85 6.56 -13.49
CA PRO A 163 6.27 5.51 -14.42
C PRO A 163 5.25 4.36 -14.54
N ILE A 164 4.67 3.96 -13.41
CA ILE A 164 3.65 2.90 -13.32
C ILE A 164 2.28 3.40 -13.80
N CYS A 165 1.94 4.65 -13.46
CA CYS A 165 0.62 5.23 -13.72
C CYS A 165 0.43 5.69 -15.17
N ARG A 166 1.54 5.88 -15.90
CA ARG A 166 1.54 6.28 -17.31
C ARG A 166 1.04 5.15 -18.20
N ASP A 167 1.39 3.92 -17.84
CA ASP A 167 1.19 2.73 -18.65
C ASP A 167 0.26 1.76 -17.91
N PRO A 168 -1.01 1.62 -18.33
CA PRO A 168 -2.00 0.83 -17.60
C PRO A 168 -1.70 -0.68 -17.61
N ASN A 169 -0.86 -1.14 -18.54
CA ASN A 169 -0.44 -2.54 -18.64
C ASN A 169 0.52 -2.94 -17.51
N ILE A 170 1.18 -1.97 -16.86
CA ILE A 170 2.06 -2.23 -15.72
C ILE A 170 1.21 -2.32 -14.45
N ILE A 171 0.85 -3.54 -14.10
CA ILE A 171 0.05 -3.84 -12.92
C ILE A 171 0.97 -4.40 -11.83
N ILE A 172 0.95 -3.75 -10.67
CA ILE A 172 1.69 -4.22 -9.49
C ILE A 172 1.01 -5.47 -8.96
N ASN A 173 1.75 -6.59 -8.93
CA ASN A 173 1.32 -7.84 -8.34
C ASN A 173 2.52 -8.57 -7.73
N HIS A 174 2.30 -9.31 -6.64
CA HIS A 174 3.32 -10.08 -5.93
C HIS A 174 4.00 -11.14 -6.82
N GLN A 175 3.25 -11.72 -7.77
CA GLN A 175 3.76 -12.71 -8.72
C GLN A 175 4.72 -12.11 -9.77
N ASN A 176 4.70 -10.79 -9.96
CA ASN A 176 5.51 -10.09 -10.97
C ASN A 176 6.93 -9.80 -10.46
N VAL A 177 7.72 -10.85 -10.20
CA VAL A 177 9.09 -10.73 -9.68
C VAL A 177 9.96 -9.82 -10.56
N LYS A 178 9.86 -9.93 -11.89
CA LYS A 178 10.62 -9.11 -12.86
C LYS A 178 10.36 -7.61 -12.73
N LEU A 179 9.15 -7.21 -12.36
CA LEU A 179 8.80 -5.81 -12.14
C LEU A 179 9.29 -5.35 -10.77
N LEU A 180 8.98 -6.11 -9.72
CA LEU A 180 9.31 -5.76 -8.33
C LEU A 180 10.83 -5.63 -8.14
N GLN A 181 11.62 -6.51 -8.78
CA GLN A 181 13.07 -6.47 -8.71
C GLN A 181 13.67 -5.15 -9.22
N GLN A 182 13.00 -4.44 -10.14
CA GLN A 182 13.46 -3.13 -10.63
C GLN A 182 13.33 -2.01 -9.57
N PHE A 183 12.46 -2.20 -8.59
CA PHE A 183 12.22 -1.26 -7.49
C PHE A 183 13.04 -1.60 -6.23
N ILE A 184 13.87 -2.64 -6.30
CA ILE A 184 14.71 -3.10 -5.20
C ILE A 184 16.19 -2.90 -5.58
N SER A 185 17.01 -2.49 -4.61
CA SER A 185 18.46 -2.46 -4.77
C SER A 185 19.03 -3.88 -4.90
N PRO A 186 19.77 -4.21 -5.98
CA PRO A 186 20.33 -5.55 -6.16
C PRO A 186 21.39 -5.92 -5.11
N HIS A 187 22.01 -4.93 -4.48
CA HIS A 187 23.05 -5.14 -3.48
C HIS A 187 22.53 -5.08 -2.05
N SER A 188 21.65 -4.13 -1.75
CA SER A 188 21.17 -3.90 -0.38
C SER A 188 19.88 -4.67 -0.07
N GLY A 189 19.13 -5.10 -1.09
CA GLY A 189 17.79 -5.68 -0.91
C GLY A 189 16.73 -4.69 -0.39
N MET A 190 17.09 -3.41 -0.25
CA MET A 190 16.19 -2.34 0.18
C MET A 190 15.35 -1.83 -0.99
N VAL A 191 14.09 -1.51 -0.71
CA VAL A 191 13.18 -0.88 -1.67
C VAL A 191 13.60 0.56 -1.90
N TYR A 192 13.60 1.02 -3.15
CA TYR A 192 13.94 2.41 -3.46
C TYR A 192 12.87 3.40 -2.98
N ASP A 193 13.33 4.55 -2.50
CA ASP A 193 12.47 5.66 -2.12
C ASP A 193 11.69 6.23 -3.32
N PRO A 194 10.46 6.74 -3.09
CA PRO A 194 9.65 7.32 -4.15
C PRO A 194 10.27 8.61 -4.73
N THR A 195 11.18 9.27 -4.01
CA THR A 195 11.95 10.42 -4.51
C THR A 195 12.92 10.03 -5.63
N LEU A 196 13.48 8.82 -5.56
CA LEU A 196 14.38 8.26 -6.57
C LEU A 196 13.59 7.74 -7.78
N THR A 197 12.59 6.91 -7.53
CA THR A 197 11.81 6.24 -8.60
C THR A 197 10.76 7.15 -9.24
N GLY A 198 10.30 8.18 -8.52
CA GLY A 198 9.29 9.12 -8.98
C GLY A 198 7.84 8.58 -8.98
N VAL A 199 7.59 7.47 -8.29
CA VAL A 199 6.24 6.91 -8.13
C VAL A 199 5.38 7.77 -7.19
N CYS A 200 4.04 7.72 -7.34
CA CYS A 200 3.16 8.37 -6.36
C CYS A 200 3.03 7.52 -5.10
N MET A 201 2.71 8.16 -3.97
CA MET A 201 2.63 7.49 -2.67
C MET A 201 1.65 6.30 -2.66
N LYS A 202 0.50 6.42 -3.33
CA LYS A 202 -0.46 5.31 -3.46
C LYS A 202 0.15 4.08 -4.14
N GLN A 203 0.96 4.27 -5.18
CA GLN A 203 1.61 3.14 -5.85
C GLN A 203 2.83 2.64 -5.07
N GLN A 204 3.53 3.52 -4.33
CA GLN A 204 4.59 3.08 -3.41
C GLN A 204 4.04 2.16 -2.32
N LYS A 205 2.90 2.51 -1.70
CA LYS A 205 2.23 1.66 -0.70
C LYS A 205 1.93 0.27 -1.28
N LYS A 206 1.30 0.24 -2.47
CA LYS A 206 1.02 -1.02 -3.21
C LYS A 206 2.28 -1.81 -3.58
N LEU A 207 3.37 -1.13 -3.95
CA LEU A 207 4.64 -1.79 -4.24
C LEU A 207 5.20 -2.46 -2.98
N ASN A 208 5.20 -1.75 -1.85
CA ASN A 208 5.68 -2.29 -0.58
C ASN A 208 4.86 -3.52 -0.17
N GLU A 209 3.53 -3.41 -0.16
CA GLU A 209 2.62 -4.54 0.12
C GLU A 209 2.87 -5.74 -0.80
N ALA A 210 3.05 -5.50 -2.10
CA ALA A 210 3.32 -6.57 -3.06
C ALA A 210 4.71 -7.20 -2.89
N ILE A 211 5.72 -6.41 -2.49
CA ILE A 211 7.08 -6.89 -2.22
C ILE A 211 7.09 -7.73 -0.94
N ASP A 212 6.43 -7.26 0.12
CA ASP A 212 6.36 -7.98 1.39
C ASP A 212 5.60 -9.29 1.20
N LYS A 213 4.45 -9.26 0.53
CA LYS A 213 3.74 -10.48 0.13
C LYS A 213 4.60 -11.43 -0.70
N ALA A 214 5.37 -10.92 -1.67
CA ALA A 214 6.25 -11.76 -2.47
C ALA A 214 7.44 -12.35 -1.69
N ARG A 215 7.88 -11.69 -0.60
CA ARG A 215 8.87 -12.23 0.33
C ARG A 215 8.25 -13.32 1.20
N ASP A 216 7.03 -13.11 1.69
CA ASP A 216 6.29 -14.08 2.49
C ASP A 216 5.98 -15.35 1.69
N ASP A 217 5.60 -15.19 0.41
CA ASP A 217 5.37 -16.30 -0.53
C ASP A 217 6.68 -16.99 -0.97
N GLY A 218 7.85 -16.44 -0.64
CA GLY A 218 9.15 -16.96 -1.04
C GLY A 218 9.51 -16.77 -2.53
N LEU A 219 8.81 -15.87 -3.24
CA LEU A 219 9.07 -15.55 -4.64
C LEU A 219 10.28 -14.62 -4.82
N LEU A 220 10.49 -13.70 -3.85
CA LEU A 220 11.61 -12.78 -3.83
C LEU A 220 12.68 -13.21 -2.81
N PRO A 221 13.95 -13.37 -3.23
CA PRO A 221 15.03 -13.65 -2.29
C PRO A 221 15.36 -12.40 -1.46
N PHE A 222 15.53 -12.58 -0.16
CA PHE A 222 16.02 -11.55 0.76
C PHE A 222 16.95 -12.17 1.82
N GLN A 223 17.73 -11.33 2.48
CA GLN A 223 18.67 -11.78 3.50
C GLN A 223 17.94 -11.99 4.83
N ILE A 224 17.93 -13.24 5.31
CA ILE A 224 17.42 -13.60 6.64
C ILE A 224 18.63 -13.76 7.56
N PRO A 225 18.78 -12.92 8.61
CA PRO A 225 19.85 -13.10 9.57
C PRO A 225 19.64 -14.38 10.36
N HIS A 226 20.72 -15.09 10.64
CA HIS A 226 20.67 -16.16 11.63
C HIS A 226 20.50 -15.54 13.02
N VAL A 227 19.55 -16.06 13.79
CA VAL A 227 19.30 -15.64 15.17
C VAL A 227 19.58 -16.84 16.07
N ASP A 228 20.60 -16.70 16.91
CA ASP A 228 20.93 -17.69 17.93
C ASP A 228 20.05 -17.49 19.16
N PHE A 229 19.39 -18.55 19.62
CA PHE A 229 18.56 -18.52 20.83
C PHE A 229 19.35 -18.91 22.09
N SER A 230 20.66 -18.71 22.10
CA SER A 230 21.52 -19.13 23.22
C SER A 230 21.16 -18.40 24.51
N GLY A 231 20.79 -19.14 25.57
CA GLY A 231 20.49 -18.58 26.89
C GLY A 231 19.31 -19.23 27.62
N GLU A 232 18.54 -20.07 26.94
CA GLU A 232 17.39 -20.76 27.52
C GLU A 232 17.66 -22.26 27.73
N ASP A 233 17.27 -22.77 28.90
CA ASP A 233 17.26 -24.20 29.15
C ASP A 233 16.03 -24.83 28.49
N TYR A 234 16.20 -25.48 27.34
CA TYR A 234 15.12 -26.17 26.59
C TYR A 234 14.65 -27.47 27.25
N SER A 235 14.60 -27.52 28.58
CA SER A 235 14.08 -28.65 29.32
C SER A 235 12.57 -28.48 29.54
N ASN A 236 11.76 -29.38 28.98
CA ASN A 236 10.32 -29.43 29.24
C ASN A 236 9.99 -30.13 30.58
N THR A 237 10.88 -30.03 31.57
CA THR A 237 10.76 -30.70 32.87
C THR A 237 9.89 -29.89 33.84
N HIS A 238 9.63 -28.62 33.55
CA HIS A 238 8.80 -27.78 34.41
C HIS A 238 7.31 -28.19 34.34
N ASP A 239 6.66 -28.31 35.49
CA ASP A 239 5.27 -28.78 35.63
C ASP A 239 4.22 -27.93 34.89
N ALA A 240 4.55 -26.68 34.53
CA ALA A 240 3.66 -25.82 33.75
C ALA A 240 3.53 -26.24 32.28
N VAL A 241 4.57 -26.89 31.73
CA VAL A 241 4.55 -27.46 30.36
C VAL A 241 4.13 -28.92 30.41
N GLY A 242 4.45 -29.62 31.50
CA GLY A 242 4.07 -31.00 31.74
C GLY A 242 2.59 -31.17 32.10
N LEU A 243 2.17 -32.43 32.20
CA LEU A 243 0.85 -32.77 32.74
C LEU A 243 0.87 -32.54 34.25
N THR A 244 0.13 -31.54 34.72
CA THR A 244 -0.11 -31.37 36.15
C THR A 244 -0.99 -32.50 36.65
N SER A 245 -0.54 -33.20 37.70
CA SER A 245 -1.34 -34.28 38.30
C SER A 245 -2.68 -33.75 38.80
N PRO A 246 -3.78 -34.48 38.61
CA PRO A 246 -5.09 -34.02 39.09
C PRO A 246 -5.06 -33.92 40.62
N PRO A 247 -5.77 -32.94 41.21
CA PRO A 247 -5.84 -32.79 42.65
C PRO A 247 -6.46 -34.04 43.29
N PRO A 248 -5.92 -34.53 44.42
CA PRO A 248 -6.25 -35.86 44.96
C PRO A 248 -7.68 -35.98 45.52
N PHE A 249 -8.40 -34.87 45.67
CA PHE A 249 -9.71 -34.79 46.32
C PHE A 249 -10.84 -34.30 45.38
N LEU A 250 -10.57 -34.06 44.10
CA LEU A 250 -11.62 -33.70 43.14
C LEU A 250 -11.89 -34.88 42.21
N GLY A 251 -13.13 -35.36 42.21
CA GLY A 251 -13.64 -36.19 41.12
C GLY A 251 -13.67 -35.39 39.80
N PRO A 252 -13.77 -36.05 38.63
CA PRO A 252 -13.70 -35.39 37.32
C PRO A 252 -14.72 -34.26 37.09
N SER A 253 -15.80 -34.21 37.88
CA SER A 253 -16.89 -33.25 37.74
C SER A 253 -17.21 -32.49 39.03
N GLU A 254 -16.33 -32.53 40.03
CA GLU A 254 -16.56 -31.85 41.32
C GLU A 254 -15.92 -30.46 41.31
N PRO A 255 -16.62 -29.41 41.79
CA PRO A 255 -16.05 -28.07 41.82
C PRO A 255 -14.86 -27.99 42.79
N TRP A 256 -13.89 -27.11 42.45
CA TRP A 256 -12.65 -26.95 43.22
C TRP A 256 -12.87 -26.64 44.71
N TYR A 257 -13.90 -25.85 45.02
CA TYR A 257 -14.33 -25.59 46.38
C TYR A 257 -15.78 -26.02 46.57
N LYS A 258 -16.08 -26.55 47.77
CA LYS A 258 -17.42 -27.04 48.14
C LYS A 258 -18.53 -25.99 48.00
N TRP A 259 -18.20 -24.71 48.18
CA TRP A 259 -19.18 -23.62 48.17
C TRP A 259 -19.58 -23.15 46.76
N TYR A 260 -18.94 -23.66 45.70
CA TYR A 260 -19.38 -23.48 44.32
C TYR A 260 -20.55 -24.42 43.95
N GLY A 261 -20.73 -25.52 44.68
CA GLY A 261 -21.86 -26.41 44.49
C GLY A 261 -23.15 -25.82 45.06
N GLU A 262 -24.28 -26.45 44.74
CA GLU A 262 -25.56 -26.09 45.36
C GLU A 262 -25.55 -26.44 46.85
N ILE A 263 -25.58 -25.40 47.69
CA ILE A 263 -25.66 -25.55 49.15
C ILE A 263 -27.12 -25.30 49.56
N THR A 264 -27.74 -26.27 50.21
CA THR A 264 -29.03 -26.07 50.89
C THR A 264 -28.78 -25.36 52.23
N PRO A 265 -29.22 -24.10 52.40
CA PRO A 265 -29.00 -23.36 53.64
C PRO A 265 -29.90 -23.88 54.77
N ASP A 266 -29.45 -23.75 56.02
CA ASP A 266 -30.25 -24.09 57.20
C ASP A 266 -31.49 -23.19 57.31
N ASP A 267 -32.67 -23.81 57.40
CA ASP A 267 -33.98 -23.16 57.47
C ASP A 267 -34.06 -22.12 58.59
N LYS A 268 -33.38 -22.33 59.72
CA LYS A 268 -33.34 -21.36 60.83
C LYS A 268 -32.67 -20.05 60.41
N LYS A 269 -31.58 -20.14 59.65
CA LYS A 269 -30.83 -18.98 59.14
C LYS A 269 -31.59 -18.29 58.04
N VAL A 270 -32.23 -19.05 57.14
CA VAL A 270 -33.14 -18.52 56.13
C VAL A 270 -34.28 -17.75 56.79
N GLY A 271 -34.89 -18.29 57.84
CA GLY A 271 -35.94 -17.62 58.61
C GLY A 271 -35.47 -16.31 59.27
N GLN A 272 -34.26 -16.30 59.85
CA GLN A 272 -33.64 -15.10 60.40
C GLN A 272 -33.44 -14.02 59.33
N VAL A 273 -32.92 -14.37 58.15
CA VAL A 273 -32.72 -13.46 57.02
C VAL A 273 -34.07 -12.96 56.48
N LYS A 274 -35.06 -13.83 56.32
CA LYS A 274 -36.44 -13.46 55.90
C LYS A 274 -37.09 -12.48 56.88
N LYS A 275 -36.83 -12.59 58.19
CA LYS A 275 -37.32 -11.65 59.20
C LYS A 275 -36.67 -10.28 59.07
N ILE A 276 -35.35 -10.22 58.81
CA ILE A 276 -34.59 -8.98 58.66
C ILE A 276 -35.02 -8.23 57.39
N TYR A 277 -35.14 -8.95 56.27
CA TYR A 277 -35.38 -8.35 54.95
C TYR A 277 -36.85 -8.41 54.49
N LYS A 278 -37.80 -8.62 55.41
CA LYS A 278 -39.23 -8.87 55.12
C LYS A 278 -39.86 -7.90 54.10
N ALA A 279 -39.52 -6.61 54.16
CA ALA A 279 -40.07 -5.58 53.29
C ALA A 279 -39.51 -5.59 51.85
N TYR A 280 -38.42 -6.32 51.60
CA TYR A 280 -37.67 -6.30 50.34
C TYR A 280 -37.51 -7.70 49.71
N LEU A 281 -38.20 -8.72 50.23
CA LEU A 281 -38.16 -10.06 49.66
C LEU A 281 -38.86 -10.08 48.30
N LYS A 282 -38.19 -10.65 47.30
CA LYS A 282 -38.79 -10.96 46.00
C LYS A 282 -39.52 -12.29 46.11
N HIS A 283 -40.73 -12.36 45.54
CA HIS A 283 -41.55 -13.57 45.44
C HIS A 283 -41.20 -14.38 44.21
#